data_AF-A0A538PIH2-F1
#
_entry.id   AF-A0A538PIH2-F1
#
_cell.length_a   1.000
_cell.length_b   1.000
_cell.length_c   1.000
_cell.angle_alpha   90.00
_cell.angle_beta   90.00
_cell.angle_gamma   90.00
#
_symmetry.space_group_name_H-M   'P 1'
#
loop_
_entity.id
_entity.type
_entity.pdbx_description
1 polymer ?
#
loop_
_entity_poly.entity_id
_entity_poly.type
_entity_poly.pdbx_seq_one_letter_code
_entity_poly.pdbx_strand_id
1 'polypeptide(L)'
;MHRSTLAAAVLPLILILAACSSGGGATTAPASQPAASAPASSAPAASGAAGASASAETSETYELKVAAGSGSVTNYLTGEDGKTLYVFALDTADSGKSACGAGPCLDNWPPFVVESLDEVKPDSGVTGKLALITRDDGKMQVTYKGKPLYYF
;
A
#
# COMPACT_ATOMS: atom_id res chain seq x y z
N MET A 1 32.75 18.96 36.40
CA MET A 1 33.75 19.82 35.73
C MET A 1 33.00 20.62 34.67
N HIS A 2 32.79 21.91 34.93
CA HIS A 2 32.07 22.85 34.07
C HIS A 2 33.03 23.53 33.09
N ARG A 3 32.75 23.53 31.79
CA ARG A 3 33.10 24.56 30.76
C ARG A 3 32.17 24.37 29.53
N SER A 4 31.25 25.30 29.27
CA SER A 4 31.37 26.44 28.30
C SER A 4 31.19 25.99 26.83
N THR A 5 30.50 26.66 25.90
CA THR A 5 29.68 27.89 25.80
C THR A 5 29.04 27.88 24.39
N LEU A 6 27.93 28.60 24.24
CA LEU A 6 27.16 28.87 23.01
C LEU A 6 27.98 29.28 21.77
N ALA A 7 27.49 28.91 20.57
CA ALA A 7 27.59 29.74 19.38
C ALA A 7 26.38 29.49 18.46
N ALA A 8 25.51 30.51 18.37
CA ALA A 8 24.44 30.60 17.39
C ALA A 8 25.02 30.97 16.02
N ALA A 9 24.55 30.31 14.96
CA ALA A 9 24.77 30.75 13.59
C ALA A 9 23.40 30.81 12.89
N VAL A 10 22.83 32.02 12.89
CA VAL A 10 21.69 32.42 12.07
C VAL A 10 22.25 32.81 10.70
N LEU A 11 21.79 32.17 9.62
CA LEU A 11 22.04 32.66 8.26
C LEU A 11 20.75 32.58 7.41
N PRO A 12 20.55 33.52 6.46
CA PRO A 12 19.23 34.03 6.09
C PRO A 12 18.59 33.40 4.83
N LEU A 13 17.26 33.48 4.82
CA LEU A 13 16.34 33.83 3.73
C LEU A 13 16.94 34.03 2.33
N ILE A 14 16.54 33.18 1.38
CA ILE A 14 16.51 33.51 -0.06
C ILE A 14 15.08 33.27 -0.58
N LEU A 15 14.37 34.38 -0.77
CA LEU A 15 13.09 34.50 -1.45
C LEU A 15 13.39 34.66 -2.95
N ILE A 16 12.93 33.73 -3.80
CA ILE A 16 12.93 33.93 -5.26
C ILE A 16 11.48 34.00 -5.73
N LEU A 17 11.13 35.17 -6.24
CA LEU A 17 9.84 35.56 -6.77
C LEU A 17 9.92 35.61 -8.31
N ALA A 18 8.79 35.28 -8.95
CA ALA A 18 8.38 35.62 -10.32
C ALA A 18 8.71 34.64 -11.46
N ALA A 19 7.64 34.06 -12.03
CA ALA A 19 7.31 34.24 -13.44
C ALA A 19 5.80 34.09 -13.66
N CYS A 20 5.16 35.21 -14.00
CA CYS A 20 3.81 35.30 -14.54
C CYS A 20 3.88 34.97 -16.04
N SER A 21 2.98 34.12 -16.56
CA SER A 21 2.69 34.12 -18.00
C SER A 21 1.20 34.17 -18.23
N SER A 22 0.80 35.36 -18.64
CA SER A 22 -0.49 35.81 -19.12
C SER A 22 -1.04 34.95 -20.27
N GLY A 23 -2.34 34.70 -20.23
CA GLY A 23 -3.12 34.18 -21.35
C GLY A 23 -4.57 34.60 -21.19
N GLY A 24 -4.92 35.79 -21.67
CA GLY A 24 -6.26 36.35 -21.62
C GLY A 24 -7.22 35.70 -22.60
N GLY A 25 -8.51 35.74 -22.24
CA GLY A 25 -9.61 35.34 -23.10
C GLY A 25 -10.95 35.53 -22.39
N ALA A 26 -11.44 36.76 -22.37
CA ALA A 26 -12.83 37.04 -22.05
C ALA A 26 -13.71 36.64 -23.24
N THR A 27 -14.90 36.08 -23.00
CA THR A 27 -16.15 36.39 -23.73
C THR A 27 -17.32 35.64 -23.12
N THR A 28 -18.48 36.29 -23.20
CA THR A 28 -19.71 36.07 -22.44
C THR A 28 -20.81 35.55 -23.37
N ALA A 29 -21.64 34.63 -22.83
CA ALA A 29 -23.06 34.32 -23.14
C ALA A 29 -23.43 33.70 -24.52
N PRO A 30 -24.66 33.14 -24.71
CA PRO A 30 -25.82 32.99 -23.81
C PRO A 30 -26.43 31.56 -23.72
N ALA A 31 -27.49 31.45 -22.90
CA ALA A 31 -28.38 30.30 -22.73
C ALA A 31 -29.22 29.98 -23.99
N SER A 32 -29.58 28.70 -24.19
CA SER A 32 -30.92 28.24 -24.63
C SER A 32 -31.02 26.71 -24.69
N GLN A 33 -31.97 26.15 -23.95
CA GLN A 33 -32.46 24.77 -23.94
C GLN A 33 -33.35 24.51 -25.18
N PRO A 34 -33.61 23.24 -25.59
CA PRO A 34 -34.76 22.52 -25.04
C PRO A 34 -34.59 20.99 -24.87
N ALA A 35 -35.54 20.44 -24.12
CA ALA A 35 -35.76 19.02 -23.87
C ALA A 35 -36.27 18.26 -25.10
N ALA A 36 -35.92 16.98 -25.22
CA ALA A 36 -36.72 15.98 -25.94
C ALA A 36 -36.46 14.58 -25.37
N SER A 37 -37.55 13.83 -25.24
CA SER A 37 -37.74 12.63 -24.44
C SER A 37 -37.47 11.32 -25.18
N ALA A 38 -37.13 10.28 -24.39
CA ALA A 38 -37.48 8.85 -24.53
C ALA A 38 -36.78 8.00 -25.64
N PRO A 39 -36.67 6.65 -25.49
CA PRO A 39 -37.40 5.77 -24.55
C PRO A 39 -36.54 4.85 -23.65
N ALA A 40 -37.22 4.31 -22.64
CA ALA A 40 -36.84 3.12 -21.88
C ALA A 40 -37.28 1.83 -22.60
N SER A 41 -36.73 0.70 -22.13
CA SER A 41 -37.01 -0.70 -22.52
C SER A 41 -36.16 -1.19 -23.71
N SER A 42 -35.25 -2.15 -23.54
CA SER A 42 -35.60 -3.54 -23.18
C SER A 42 -34.38 -4.29 -22.63
N ALA A 43 -34.57 -5.06 -21.56
CA ALA A 43 -33.77 -6.27 -21.25
C ALA A 43 -34.51 -7.48 -21.89
N PRO A 44 -33.86 -8.61 -22.29
CA PRO A 44 -33.08 -9.45 -21.38
C PRO A 44 -31.84 -10.22 -21.95
N ALA A 45 -31.05 -10.73 -21.01
CA ALA A 45 -30.24 -11.96 -20.98
C ALA A 45 -29.48 -12.50 -22.22
N ALA A 46 -28.16 -12.59 -22.08
CA ALA A 46 -27.34 -13.70 -22.58
C ALA A 46 -26.25 -13.96 -21.52
N SER A 47 -26.44 -14.95 -20.64
CA SER A 47 -25.86 -16.30 -20.79
C SER A 47 -24.41 -16.27 -21.27
N GLY A 48 -23.52 -16.31 -20.29
CA GLY A 48 -22.09 -16.46 -20.44
C GLY A 48 -21.53 -16.96 -19.13
N ALA A 49 -21.94 -18.16 -18.72
CA ALA A 49 -21.21 -18.95 -17.74
C ALA A 49 -19.84 -19.30 -18.36
N ALA A 50 -18.90 -18.35 -18.31
CA ALA A 50 -17.50 -18.67 -18.42
C ALA A 50 -17.14 -19.29 -17.08
N GLY A 51 -17.07 -20.63 -17.07
CA GLY A 51 -16.64 -21.39 -15.92
C GLY A 51 -15.36 -20.78 -15.36
N ALA A 52 -15.44 -20.28 -14.14
CA ALA A 52 -14.27 -20.23 -13.29
C ALA A 52 -13.85 -21.69 -13.13
N SER A 53 -12.89 -22.09 -13.97
CA SER A 53 -12.06 -23.25 -13.73
C SER A 53 -11.40 -22.98 -12.40
N ALA A 54 -12.05 -23.41 -11.31
CA ALA A 54 -11.41 -23.55 -10.03
C ALA A 54 -10.36 -24.64 -10.25
N SER A 55 -9.16 -24.21 -10.65
CA SER A 55 -7.97 -24.98 -10.37
C SER A 55 -8.04 -25.23 -8.88
N ALA A 56 -8.21 -26.49 -8.51
CA ALA A 56 -7.90 -26.95 -7.18
C ALA A 56 -6.38 -26.76 -7.04
N GLU A 57 -5.99 -25.53 -6.73
CA GLU A 57 -4.63 -25.20 -6.36
C GLU A 57 -4.40 -25.84 -5.01
N THR A 58 -3.31 -26.58 -4.92
CA THR A 58 -2.71 -26.93 -3.64
C THR A 58 -2.59 -25.63 -2.85
N SER A 59 -3.47 -25.43 -1.86
CA SER A 59 -3.44 -24.24 -1.03
C SER A 59 -2.09 -24.18 -0.33
N GLU A 60 -1.21 -23.33 -0.86
CA GLU A 60 0.07 -23.05 -0.23
C GLU A 60 -0.23 -22.35 1.10
N THR A 61 0.22 -22.96 2.18
CA THR A 61 -0.03 -22.45 3.52
C THR A 61 1.26 -21.83 4.03
N TYR A 62 1.20 -20.56 4.40
CA TYR A 62 2.35 -19.81 4.91
C TYR A 62 2.30 -19.76 6.42
N GLU A 63 3.30 -20.36 7.07
CA GLU A 63 3.45 -20.24 8.52
C GLU A 63 3.97 -18.84 8.87
N LEU A 64 3.31 -18.18 9.82
CA LEU A 64 3.74 -16.89 10.36
C LEU A 64 4.07 -17.06 11.83
N LYS A 65 5.34 -16.93 12.20
CA LYS A 65 5.83 -17.20 13.56
C LYS A 65 6.46 -15.99 14.20
N VAL A 66 6.47 -15.97 15.52
CA VAL A 66 7.29 -15.04 16.30
C VAL A 66 8.61 -15.71 16.69
N ALA A 67 9.72 -15.10 16.28
CA ALA A 67 11.06 -15.51 16.70
C ALA A 67 11.62 -14.52 17.74
N ALA A 68 12.40 -15.04 18.69
CA ALA A 68 13.07 -14.23 19.69
C ALA A 68 14.22 -13.44 19.07
N GLY A 69 14.24 -12.14 19.35
CA GLY A 69 15.34 -11.24 18.97
C GLY A 69 16.42 -11.16 20.04
N SER A 70 17.37 -10.26 19.82
CA SER A 70 18.41 -9.92 20.79
C SER A 70 18.65 -8.41 20.82
N GLY A 71 19.21 -7.91 21.93
CA GLY A 71 19.46 -6.49 22.12
C GLY A 71 18.17 -5.66 22.13
N SER A 72 18.09 -4.64 21.27
CA SER A 72 16.95 -3.71 21.21
C SER A 72 15.70 -4.29 20.52
N VAL A 73 15.83 -5.42 19.82
CA VAL A 73 14.70 -6.13 19.21
C VAL A 73 14.41 -7.36 20.05
N THR A 74 13.27 -7.40 20.71
CA THR A 74 12.90 -8.53 21.58
C THR A 74 12.23 -9.66 20.82
N ASN A 75 11.45 -9.35 19.80
CA ASN A 75 10.73 -10.31 18.96
C ASN A 75 10.59 -9.78 17.54
N TYR A 76 10.55 -10.67 16.56
CA TYR A 76 10.29 -10.35 15.16
C TYR A 76 9.43 -11.43 14.50
N LEU A 77 8.82 -11.09 13.36
CA LEU A 77 8.03 -12.02 12.58
C LEU A 77 8.91 -12.76 11.57
N THR A 78 8.60 -14.04 11.37
CA THR A 78 9.18 -14.88 10.33
C THR A 78 8.05 -15.53 9.53
N GLY A 79 8.22 -15.59 8.21
CA GLY A 79 7.32 -16.25 7.28
C GLY A 79 7.87 -17.59 6.81
N GLU A 80 7.59 -17.92 5.55
CA GLU A 80 8.07 -19.11 4.86
C GLU A 80 9.58 -19.34 5.00
N ASP A 81 9.96 -20.60 5.21
CA ASP A 81 11.34 -21.05 5.47
C ASP A 81 12.06 -20.32 6.61
N GLY A 82 11.30 -19.69 7.53
CA GLY A 82 11.88 -18.89 8.61
C GLY A 82 12.48 -17.55 8.15
N LYS A 83 12.18 -17.09 6.94
CA LYS A 83 12.62 -15.78 6.44
C LYS A 83 12.00 -14.66 7.27
N THR A 84 12.82 -13.72 7.73
CA THR A 84 12.37 -12.58 8.51
C THR A 84 11.48 -11.66 7.69
N LEU A 85 10.40 -11.19 8.31
CA LEU A 85 9.48 -10.22 7.71
C LEU A 85 9.75 -8.83 8.26
N TYR A 86 9.79 -7.86 7.36
CA TYR A 86 10.08 -6.46 7.63
C TYR A 86 8.91 -5.56 7.26
N VAL A 87 8.93 -4.35 7.80
CA VAL A 87 8.05 -3.26 7.36
C VAL A 87 8.89 -2.20 6.66
N PHE A 88 8.35 -1.61 5.60
CA PHE A 88 9.05 -0.54 4.90
C PHE A 88 8.89 0.78 5.67
N ALA A 89 9.99 1.51 5.89
CA ALA A 89 10.00 2.68 6.76
C ALA A 89 9.04 3.80 6.32
N LEU A 90 8.78 3.91 5.01
CA LEU A 90 7.88 4.91 4.44
C LEU A 90 6.41 4.48 4.44
N ASP A 91 6.10 3.24 4.84
CA ASP A 91 4.72 2.76 4.91
C ASP A 91 3.98 3.38 6.11
N THR A 92 2.85 4.01 5.81
CA THR A 92 1.92 4.53 6.81
C THR A 92 0.96 3.42 7.22
N ALA A 93 0.87 3.18 8.53
CA ALA A 93 -0.03 2.15 9.06
C ALA A 93 -1.49 2.49 8.72
N ASP A 94 -2.26 1.46 8.36
CA ASP A 94 -3.70 1.52 8.05
C ASP A 94 -4.06 2.41 6.85
N SER A 95 -3.08 2.84 6.05
CA SER A 95 -3.32 3.57 4.80
C SER A 95 -3.93 2.73 3.69
N GLY A 96 -3.87 1.40 3.80
CA GLY A 96 -4.31 0.47 2.78
C GLY A 96 -3.44 0.49 1.52
N LYS A 97 -2.21 1.04 1.60
CA LYS A 97 -1.27 1.20 0.48
C LYS A 97 0.17 0.95 0.95
N SER A 98 0.99 0.54 0.00
CA SER A 98 2.45 0.43 0.15
C SER A 98 3.11 1.62 -0.54
N ALA A 99 4.08 2.25 0.11
CA ALA A 99 5.01 3.22 -0.48
C ALA A 99 6.05 2.53 -1.39
N CYS A 100 6.23 1.21 -1.26
CA CYS A 100 7.04 0.38 -2.15
C CYS A 100 6.18 -0.24 -3.27
N GLY A 101 5.89 0.57 -4.29
CA GLY A 101 4.94 0.22 -5.35
C GLY A 101 5.53 -0.55 -6.53
N ALA A 102 6.73 -0.20 -7.00
CA ALA A 102 7.28 -0.72 -8.25
C ALA A 102 8.81 -0.59 -8.37
N GLY A 103 9.36 -1.21 -9.41
CA GLY A 103 10.76 -1.05 -9.83
C GLY A 103 11.77 -1.57 -8.80
N PRO A 104 12.94 -0.93 -8.67
CA PRO A 104 14.02 -1.38 -7.78
C PRO A 104 13.60 -1.54 -6.32
N CYS A 105 12.51 -0.90 -5.91
CA CYS A 105 11.97 -1.09 -4.57
C CYS A 105 11.54 -2.54 -4.34
N LEU A 106 10.82 -3.15 -5.30
CA LEU A 106 10.33 -4.53 -5.18
C LEU A 106 11.43 -5.58 -5.32
N ASP A 107 12.53 -5.24 -5.99
CA ASP A 107 13.70 -6.13 -6.09
C ASP A 107 14.40 -6.26 -4.73
N ASN A 108 14.45 -5.17 -3.95
CA ASN A 108 15.08 -5.14 -2.62
C ASN A 108 14.11 -5.46 -1.48
N TRP A 109 12.83 -5.19 -1.68
CA TRP A 109 11.77 -5.43 -0.71
C TRP A 109 10.66 -6.28 -1.37
N PRO A 110 10.89 -7.58 -1.64
CA PRO A 110 9.85 -8.43 -2.17
C PRO A 110 8.63 -8.48 -1.21
N PRO A 111 7.41 -8.20 -1.68
CA PRO A 111 6.24 -8.19 -0.82
C PRO A 111 5.86 -9.61 -0.38
N PHE A 112 5.42 -9.77 0.86
CA PHE A 112 4.82 -11.03 1.32
C PHE A 112 3.38 -11.11 0.80
N VAL A 113 3.21 -11.79 -0.33
CA VAL A 113 1.94 -11.92 -1.06
C VAL A 113 1.31 -13.29 -0.82
N VAL A 114 -0.02 -13.31 -0.78
CA VAL A 114 -0.88 -14.50 -0.63
C VAL A 114 -2.14 -14.30 -1.45
N GLU A 115 -2.85 -15.36 -1.81
CA GLU A 115 -4.12 -15.23 -2.55
C GLU A 115 -5.29 -14.96 -1.58
N SER A 116 -5.20 -15.47 -0.36
CA SER A 116 -6.19 -15.27 0.69
C SER A 116 -5.55 -15.17 2.08
N LEU A 117 -6.20 -14.49 3.02
CA LEU A 117 -5.68 -14.39 4.38
C LEU A 117 -5.72 -15.74 5.11
N ASP A 118 -6.59 -16.67 4.65
CA ASP A 118 -6.75 -18.02 5.21
C ASP A 118 -5.53 -18.93 4.93
N GLU A 119 -4.65 -18.55 4.01
CA GLU A 119 -3.37 -19.21 3.74
C GLU A 119 -2.32 -18.89 4.80
N VAL A 120 -2.45 -17.75 5.50
CA VAL A 120 -1.53 -17.35 6.56
C VAL A 120 -1.93 -18.04 7.86
N LYS A 121 -1.05 -18.89 8.39
CA LYS A 121 -1.24 -19.58 9.67
C LYS A 121 -0.36 -18.95 10.74
N PRO A 122 -0.86 -17.94 11.48
CA PRO A 122 -0.14 -17.36 12.60
C PRO A 122 0.01 -18.34 13.75
N ASP A 123 1.18 -18.36 14.38
CA ASP A 123 1.35 -18.99 15.68
C ASP A 123 0.65 -18.20 16.80
N SER A 124 0.61 -18.77 18.01
CA SER A 124 0.00 -18.13 19.18
C SER A 124 0.71 -16.85 19.65
N GLY A 125 1.94 -16.60 19.21
CA GLY A 125 2.73 -15.42 19.54
C GLY A 125 2.37 -14.21 18.67
N VAL A 126 1.79 -14.42 17.48
CA VAL A 126 1.35 -13.35 16.59
C VAL A 126 0.07 -12.71 17.14
N THR A 127 0.24 -11.61 17.86
CA THR A 127 -0.87 -10.91 18.56
C THR A 127 -1.38 -9.67 17.85
N GLY A 128 -0.64 -9.15 16.86
CA GLY A 128 -1.08 -8.00 16.08
C GLY A 128 -2.08 -8.35 14.99
N LYS A 129 -2.88 -7.35 14.58
CA LYS A 129 -3.87 -7.49 13.51
C LYS A 129 -3.19 -7.87 12.20
N LEU A 130 -3.60 -8.99 11.61
CA LEU A 130 -3.31 -9.35 10.22
C LEU A 130 -4.44 -8.88 9.31
N ALA A 131 -4.09 -8.41 8.11
CA ALA A 131 -5.04 -8.08 7.06
C ALA A 131 -4.33 -8.09 5.70
N LEU A 132 -5.09 -7.94 4.62
CA LEU A 132 -4.56 -7.79 3.27
C LEU A 132 -4.74 -6.36 2.75
N ILE A 133 -3.80 -5.94 1.90
CA ILE A 133 -3.99 -4.81 0.99
C ILE A 133 -3.90 -5.31 -0.44
N THR A 134 -4.72 -4.76 -1.34
CA THR A 134 -4.55 -4.94 -2.78
C THR A 134 -3.54 -3.92 -3.27
N ARG A 135 -2.46 -4.43 -3.87
CA ARG A 135 -1.40 -3.63 -4.48
C ARG A 135 -1.82 -3.15 -5.89
N ASP A 136 -1.09 -2.19 -6.42
CA ASP A 136 -1.33 -1.66 -7.78
C ASP A 136 -1.05 -2.69 -8.89
N ASP A 137 -0.25 -3.72 -8.58
CA ASP A 137 0.03 -4.87 -9.46
C ASP A 137 -1.06 -5.97 -9.37
N GLY A 138 -2.12 -5.74 -8.60
CA GLY A 138 -3.25 -6.66 -8.43
C GLY A 138 -3.03 -7.75 -7.38
N LYS A 139 -1.81 -7.91 -6.85
CA LYS A 139 -1.52 -8.93 -5.82
C LYS A 139 -2.02 -8.49 -4.45
N MET A 140 -2.38 -9.45 -3.61
CA MET A 140 -2.69 -9.16 -2.21
C MET A 140 -1.46 -9.33 -1.34
N GLN A 141 -1.18 -8.33 -0.51
CA GLN A 141 -0.02 -8.33 0.39
C GLN A 141 -0.49 -8.35 1.84
N VAL A 142 0.18 -9.20 2.64
CA VAL A 142 -0.09 -9.31 4.07
C VAL A 142 0.39 -8.07 4.80
N THR A 143 -0.42 -7.60 5.74
CA THR A 143 -0.10 -6.52 6.66
C THR A 143 -0.11 -7.01 8.09
N TYR A 144 0.75 -6.44 8.93
CA TYR A 144 0.74 -6.64 10.38
C TYR A 144 0.69 -5.30 11.08
N LYS A 145 -0.27 -5.12 11.99
CA LYS A 145 -0.53 -3.85 12.68
C LYS A 145 -0.66 -2.67 11.69
N GLY A 146 -1.37 -2.92 10.59
CA GLY A 146 -1.65 -1.94 9.56
C GLY A 146 -0.50 -1.65 8.59
N LYS A 147 0.68 -2.26 8.75
CA LYS A 147 1.83 -2.05 7.85
C LYS A 147 2.05 -3.25 6.91
N PRO A 148 2.33 -3.03 5.61
CA PRO A 148 2.69 -4.09 4.68
C PRO A 148 3.97 -4.83 5.10
N LEU A 149 3.98 -6.14 4.90
CA LEU A 149 5.11 -7.02 5.22
C LEU A 149 5.91 -7.36 3.97
N TYR A 150 7.24 -7.40 4.11
CA TYR A 150 8.18 -7.69 3.03
C TYR A 150 9.26 -8.67 3.49
N TYR A 151 9.89 -9.31 2.52
CA TYR A 151 11.19 -9.96 2.65
C TYR A 151 12.31 -8.99 2.29
N PHE A 152 13.54 -9.33 2.67
CA PHE A 152 14.78 -8.64 2.33
C PHE A 152 15.91 -9.67 2.17
#